data_AF-A0AAN8KRC4-F1
#
_entry.id   AF-A0AAN8KRC4-F1
#
_cell.length_a   1.000
_cell.length_b   1.000
_cell.length_c   1.000
_cell.angle_alpha   90.00
_cell.angle_beta   90.00
_cell.angle_gamma   90.00
#
_symmetry.space_group_name_H-M   'P 1'
#
loop_
_entity.id
_entity.type
_entity.pdbx_description
1 polymer ?
#
loop_
_entity_poly.entity_id
_entity_poly.type
_entity_poly.pdbx_seq_one_letter_code
_entity_poly.pdbx_strand_id
1 'polypeptide(L)'
;MLKECVVVPIRGSSRATKEWLRKKHLKVLEWPSQSPDLNPIENLWRELKVRIAQRQPRNLKDLEKVCMVEWAKIPAAVCANLVKTTGNI
;
A
#
# COMPACT_ATOMS: atom_id res chain seq x y z
N MET A 1 2.50 3.59 -10.88
CA MET A 1 1.84 2.27 -10.93
C MET A 1 1.04 1.94 -9.66
N LEU A 2 0.35 2.91 -9.05
CA LEU A 2 -0.55 2.66 -7.90
C LEU A 2 -1.87 3.44 -8.01
N LYS A 3 -2.18 4.01 -9.18
CA LYS A 3 -3.34 4.91 -9.31
C LYS A 3 -4.68 4.18 -9.50
N GLU A 4 -4.69 2.86 -9.71
CA GLU A 4 -5.92 2.16 -10.14
C GLU A 4 -6.20 0.82 -9.44
N CYS A 5 -5.38 0.38 -8.49
CA CYS A 5 -5.63 -0.86 -7.74
C CYS A 5 -6.10 -0.53 -6.33
N VAL A 6 -7.40 -0.70 -6.06
CA VAL A 6 -7.94 -0.62 -4.70
C VAL A 6 -7.89 -2.01 -4.09
N VAL A 7 -7.07 -2.18 -3.06
CA VAL A 7 -7.02 -3.42 -2.27
C VAL A 7 -8.19 -3.38 -1.28
N VAL A 8 -9.29 -4.05 -1.60
CA VAL A 8 -10.45 -4.19 -0.69
C VAL A 8 -10.76 -5.67 -0.50
N PRO A 9 -10.93 -6.17 0.73
CA PRO A 9 -11.37 -7.54 0.97
C PRO A 9 -12.79 -7.75 0.41
N ILE A 10 -12.88 -8.44 -0.72
CA ILE A 10 -14.13 -8.75 -1.43
C ILE A 10 -15.17 -9.50 -0.57
N ARG A 11 -14.71 -10.36 0.35
CA ARG A 11 -15.59 -11.14 1.23
C ARG A 11 -16.21 -10.33 2.39
N GLY A 12 -15.61 -9.19 2.75
CA GLY A 12 -16.10 -8.30 3.82
C GLY A 12 -16.65 -6.95 3.35
N SER A 13 -16.70 -6.70 2.04
CA SER A 13 -17.10 -5.40 1.48
C SER A 13 -18.61 -5.25 1.34
N SER A 14 -19.13 -4.07 1.71
CA SER A 14 -20.55 -3.72 1.52
C SER A 14 -20.97 -3.75 0.04
N ARG A 15 -22.27 -3.95 -0.23
CA ARG A 15 -22.81 -3.92 -1.61
C ARG A 15 -22.55 -2.58 -2.29
N ALA A 16 -22.69 -1.48 -1.55
CA ALA A 16 -22.42 -0.13 -2.05
C ALA A 16 -20.96 0.04 -2.52
N THR A 17 -20.01 -0.48 -1.75
CA THR A 17 -18.58 -0.47 -2.11
C THR A 17 -18.31 -1.26 -3.39
N LYS A 18 -18.90 -2.46 -3.51
CA LYS A 18 -18.76 -3.30 -4.72
C LYS A 18 -19.34 -2.62 -5.97
N GLU A 19 -20.49 -1.98 -5.82
CA GLU A 19 -21.14 -1.28 -6.94
C GLU A 19 -20.38 -0.02 -7.37
N TRP A 20 -19.83 0.72 -6.42
CA TRP A 20 -18.97 1.87 -6.72
C TRP A 20 -17.70 1.47 -7.47
N LEU A 21 -17.03 0.39 -7.02
CA LEU A 21 -15.84 -0.16 -7.69
C LEU A 21 -16.16 -0.57 -9.13
N ARG A 22 -17.31 -1.25 -9.33
CA ARG A 22 -17.81 -1.62 -10.66
C ARG A 22 -18.05 -0.39 -11.55
N LYS A 23 -18.70 0.65 -11.03
CA LYS A 23 -18.97 1.91 -11.77
C LYS A 23 -17.69 2.64 -12.16
N LYS A 24 -16.63 2.51 -11.36
CA LYS A 24 -15.32 3.13 -11.64
C LYS A 24 -14.42 2.28 -12.54
N HIS A 25 -14.88 1.10 -13.00
CA HIS A 25 -14.10 0.16 -13.80
C HIS A 25 -12.75 -0.22 -13.15
N LEU A 26 -12.70 -0.21 -11.82
CA LEU A 26 -11.49 -0.53 -11.08
C LEU A 26 -11.36 -2.05 -10.99
N LYS A 27 -10.18 -2.57 -11.34
CA LYS A 27 -9.88 -3.99 -11.17
C LYS A 27 -9.71 -4.28 -9.68
N VAL A 28 -10.67 -5.00 -9.11
CA VAL A 28 -10.60 -5.47 -7.73
C VAL A 28 -9.80 -6.77 -7.72
N LEU A 29 -8.68 -6.78 -7.02
CA LEU A 29 -7.92 -8.01 -6.75
C LEU A 29 -8.62 -8.78 -5.63
N GLU A 30 -8.88 -10.06 -5.88
CA GLU A 30 -9.40 -10.96 -4.86
C GLU A 30 -8.34 -11.18 -3.79
N TRP A 31 -8.58 -10.68 -2.58
CA TRP A 31 -7.66 -10.82 -1.45
C TRP A 31 -8.25 -11.75 -0.38
N PRO A 32 -7.53 -12.78 0.06
CA PRO A 32 -7.98 -13.61 1.19
C PRO A 32 -8.06 -12.76 2.46
N SER A 33 -9.20 -12.84 3.14
CA SER A 33 -9.38 -12.25 4.46
C SER A 33 -8.35 -12.84 5.44
N GLN A 34 -7.73 -12.00 6.28
CA GLN A 34 -6.73 -12.38 7.29
C GLN A 34 -5.32 -12.72 6.76
N SER A 35 -4.93 -12.26 5.56
CA SER A 35 -3.53 -12.35 5.08
C SER A 35 -2.89 -10.96 4.94
N PRO A 36 -2.56 -10.27 6.06
CA PRO A 36 -1.82 -9.01 6.01
C PRO A 36 -0.41 -9.22 5.44
N ASP A 37 0.16 -10.42 5.63
CA ASP A 37 1.52 -10.81 5.25
C ASP A 37 1.74 -10.78 3.74
N LEU A 38 0.66 -11.00 2.98
CA LEU A 38 0.70 -11.02 1.54
C LEU A 38 0.60 -9.61 0.95
N ASN A 39 0.19 -8.58 1.71
CA ASN A 39 -0.22 -7.32 1.11
C ASN A 39 1.03 -6.51 0.68
N PRO A 40 1.26 -6.26 -0.62
CA PRO A 40 2.46 -5.55 -1.09
C PRO A 40 2.60 -4.15 -0.46
N ILE A 41 1.48 -3.55 -0.03
CA ILE A 41 1.47 -2.25 0.64
C ILE A 41 2.06 -2.32 2.06
N GLU A 42 1.90 -3.44 2.78
CA GLU A 42 2.45 -3.60 4.13
C GLU A 42 3.97 -3.64 4.10
N ASN A 43 4.55 -4.28 3.07
CA ASN A 43 5.99 -4.27 2.85
C ASN A 43 6.49 -2.86 2.51
N LEU A 44 5.73 -2.08 1.73
CA LEU A 44 6.06 -0.70 1.42
C LEU A 44 5.99 0.19 2.67
N TRP A 45 4.97 0.01 3.51
CA TRP A 45 4.85 0.70 4.79
C TRP A 45 6.00 0.34 5.74
N ARG A 46 6.41 -0.93 5.78
CA ARG A 46 7.57 -1.37 6.58
C ARG A 46 8.85 -0.66 6.14
N GLU A 47 9.14 -0.65 4.85
CA GLU A 47 10.31 0.04 4.29
C GLU A 47 10.29 1.53 4.61
N LEU A 48 9.13 2.20 4.43
CA LEU A 48 8.99 3.62 4.74
C LEU A 48 9.23 3.90 6.24
N LYS A 49 8.66 3.08 7.13
CA LYS A 49 8.86 3.21 8.58
C LYS A 49 10.34 3.09 8.97
N VAL A 50 11.07 2.15 8.37
CA VAL A 50 12.52 1.99 8.60
C VAL A 50 13.28 3.26 8.20
N ARG A 51 13.00 3.81 7.01
CA ARG A 51 13.65 5.05 6.54
C ARG A 51 13.32 6.26 7.41
N ILE A 52 12.07 6.41 7.82
CA ILE A 52 11.66 7.50 8.73
C ILE A 52 12.37 7.35 10.08
N ALA A 53 12.43 6.14 10.63
CA ALA A 53 13.07 5.88 11.92
C ALA A 53 14.57 6.25 11.91
N GLN A 54 15.28 5.97 10.79
CA GLN A 54 16.69 6.35 10.63
C GLN A 54 16.91 7.87 10.66
N ARG A 55 15.90 8.67 10.29
CA ARG A 55 15.97 10.14 10.27
C ARG A 55 15.66 10.77 11.63
N GLN A 56 15.17 9.97 12.60
CA GLN A 56 14.91 10.36 13.99
C GLN A 56 14.14 11.69 14.14
N PRO A 57 12.94 11.82 13.54
CA PRO A 57 12.16 13.04 13.65
C PRO A 57 11.75 13.30 15.10
N ARG A 58 11.85 14.57 15.54
CA ARG A 58 11.66 14.95 16.96
C ARG A 58 10.28 15.51 17.29
N ASN A 59 9.48 15.82 16.28
CA ASN A 59 8.13 16.37 16.45
C ASN A 59 7.27 16.04 15.23
N LEU A 60 5.96 16.31 15.33
CA LEU A 60 5.00 15.98 14.28
C LEU A 60 5.28 16.66 12.94
N LYS A 61 5.72 17.93 12.94
CA LYS A 61 6.02 18.66 11.70
C LYS A 61 7.25 18.07 10.99
N ASP A 62 8.26 17.71 11.77
CA ASP A 62 9.47 17.06 11.25
C ASP A 62 9.16 15.66 10.73
N LEU A 63 8.34 14.89 11.46
CA LEU A 63 7.84 13.59 11.01
C LEU A 63 7.11 13.70 9.68
N GLU A 64 6.18 14.64 9.53
CA GLU A 64 5.43 14.86 8.30
C GLU A 64 6.36 15.19 7.12
N LYS A 65 7.33 16.08 7.34
CA LYS A 65 8.33 16.44 6.33
C LYS A 65 9.19 15.24 5.91
N VAL A 66 9.68 14.48 6.89
CA VAL A 66 10.49 13.28 6.67
C VAL A 66 9.69 12.22 5.91
N CYS A 67 8.43 12.00 6.29
CA CYS A 67 7.52 11.09 5.59
C CYS A 67 7.42 11.45 4.10
N MET A 68 7.15 12.72 3.77
CA MET A 68 7.04 13.16 2.37
C MET A 68 8.34 12.98 1.58
N VAL A 69 9.48 13.33 2.19
CA VAL A 69 10.79 13.21 1.56
C VAL A 69 11.17 11.75 1.32
N GLU A 70 11.03 10.88 2.32
CA GLU A 70 11.37 9.47 2.17
C GLU A 70 10.41 8.74 1.24
N TRP A 71 9.12 9.09 1.25
CA TRP A 71 8.14 8.57 0.29
C TRP A 71 8.52 8.91 -1.16
N ALA A 72 8.90 10.16 -1.43
CA ALA A 72 9.30 10.59 -2.77
C ALA A 72 10.58 9.90 -3.28
N LYS A 73 11.44 9.41 -2.37
CA LYS A 73 12.66 8.67 -2.70
C LYS A 73 12.44 7.19 -2.99
N ILE A 74 11.26 6.63 -2.69
CA ILE A 74 10.99 5.21 -2.97
C ILE A 74 10.81 5.06 -4.48
N PRO A 75 11.73 4.38 -5.19
CA PRO A 75 11.61 4.19 -6.63
C PRO A 75 10.41 3.30 -6.95
N ALA A 76 9.74 3.55 -8.07
CA ALA A 76 8.67 2.68 -8.55
C ALA A 76 9.12 1.21 -8.72
N ALA A 77 10.43 0.98 -8.95
CA ALA A 77 11.02 -0.35 -9.00
C ALA A 77 10.94 -1.11 -7.66
N VAL A 78 11.04 -0.42 -6.52
CA VAL A 78 10.85 -1.04 -5.20
C VAL A 78 9.39 -1.49 -5.07
N CYS A 79 8.43 -0.63 -5.42
CA CYS A 79 7.03 -1.02 -5.44
C CYS A 79 6.76 -2.23 -6.36
N ALA A 80 7.40 -2.27 -7.54
CA ALA A 80 7.26 -3.38 -8.49
C ALA A 80 7.87 -4.69 -7.95
N ASN A 81 9.02 -4.62 -7.27
CA ASN A 81 9.65 -5.78 -6.65
C ASN A 81 8.81 -6.32 -5.47
N LEU A 82 8.20 -5.44 -4.67
CA LEU A 82 7.32 -5.82 -3.57
C LEU A 82 6.05 -6.55 -4.02
N VAL A 83 5.54 -6.23 -5.21
CA VAL A 83 4.42 -6.95 -5.85
C VAL A 83 4.86 -8.33 -6.34
N LYS A 84 6.10 -8.49 -6.78
CA LYS A 84 6.64 -9.80 -7.20
C LYS A 84 6.84 -10.74 -6.01
N THR A 85 7.35 -10.25 -4.88
CA THR A 85 7.58 -11.07 -3.69
C THR A 85 6.29 -11.62 -3.07
N THR A 86 5.15 -10.98 -3.35
CA THR A 86 3.82 -11.33 -2.85
C THR A 86 2.99 -12.09 -3.89
N GLY A 87 3.54 -12.33 -5.08
CA GLY A 87 2.90 -12.99 -6.22
C GLY A 87 3.38 -14.42 -6.51
N ASN A 88 3.85 -15.17 -5.51
CA ASN A 88 4.00 -16.63 -5.61
C ASN A 88 2.68 -17.33 -5.19
N ILE A 89 1.58 -16.99 -5.87
CA ILE A 89 0.33 -17.76 -5.87
C ILE A 89 0.00 -18.08 -7.32
#